data_AF-A0A3D5HQN9-F1
#
_entry.id   AF-A0A3D5HQN9-F1
#
_cell.length_a   1.000
_cell.length_b   1.000
_cell.length_c   1.000
_cell.angle_alpha   90.00
_cell.angle_beta   90.00
_cell.angle_gamma   90.00
#
_symmetry.space_group_name_H-M   'P 1'
#
loop_
_entity.id
_entity.type
_entity.pdbx_description
1 polymer ?
#
loop_
_entity_poly.entity_id
_entity_poly.type
_entity_poly.pdbx_seq_one_letter_code
_entity_poly.pdbx_strand_id
1 'polypeptide(L)'
;MKINITYTGPNPQRVHYVLGFIQGHPFMPRHVRLAMNSWSDSDIRIDYTARDIPLELNEYYIPSQEQVFATAKKSSTWQSNEYTFANRKLYSVEQIKAPNSVFIEERKFGFDIFETIFFHLTRHEEYYCDASFKDQWDIMIEEHHFLVRNDLYQQPIVDNIVESLLLAIGLVPETFKSKLTITHDIDVLRKFDNTKKSLRAFAGDVKRNKSLKSLAKIYSLYKDINAGNKKDPYDTFDQLFVKENHRKIVYFMAGGTSDNDEKYEVETELFKSIVNLAKSRDYQIGIHPSYNSFDDYVMITEERNKLQDVIGGKIRTSRQHFLRFSFEETITALSDSGIYEDSTLGYQHRVGYRCGTAFTFLLFDLRRDRNSKVSETPMIIMDGALLDQCKDDVAQANALLMDFIERHKQNSHLTINFHNTIFDPTRYDKEAMWKMYYSIIEKYN
;
A
#
# COMPACT_ATOMS: atom_id res chain seq x y z
N MET A 1 1.47 1.96 32.14
CA MET A 1 1.20 0.50 32.22
C MET A 1 2.27 -0.23 31.42
N LYS A 2 2.91 -1.22 32.02
CA LYS A 2 3.95 -2.08 31.46
C LYS A 2 3.34 -3.43 31.07
N ILE A 3 3.51 -3.83 29.82
CA ILE A 3 3.07 -5.13 29.31
C ILE A 3 4.32 -5.91 28.87
N ASN A 4 4.61 -7.01 29.57
CA ASN A 4 5.77 -7.84 29.26
C ASN A 4 5.35 -9.07 28.45
N ILE A 5 6.00 -9.29 27.32
CA ILE A 5 5.87 -10.51 26.52
C ILE A 5 7.02 -11.44 26.88
N THR A 6 6.70 -12.62 27.37
CA THR A 6 7.68 -13.67 27.66
C THR A 6 7.87 -14.52 26.41
N TYR A 7 9.09 -14.55 25.86
CA TYR A 7 9.42 -15.32 24.67
C TYR A 7 10.83 -15.91 24.75
N THR A 8 10.96 -17.20 24.47
CA THR A 8 12.27 -17.89 24.46
C THR A 8 12.50 -18.70 23.18
N GLY A 9 11.66 -18.48 22.16
CA GLY A 9 11.75 -19.17 20.88
C GLY A 9 12.81 -18.59 19.94
N PRO A 10 12.93 -19.15 18.72
CA PRO A 10 13.90 -18.70 17.72
C PRO A 10 13.58 -17.30 17.16
N ASN A 11 14.57 -16.63 16.59
CA ASN A 11 14.40 -15.34 15.89
C ASN A 11 13.65 -14.25 16.68
N PRO A 12 14.08 -13.92 17.93
CA PRO A 12 13.43 -12.92 18.79
C PRO A 12 13.27 -11.53 18.14
N GLN A 13 14.11 -11.20 17.16
CA GLN A 13 14.01 -9.99 16.34
C GLN A 13 12.67 -9.86 15.59
N ARG A 14 12.04 -10.98 15.20
CA ARG A 14 10.73 -10.98 14.53
C ARG A 14 9.61 -10.61 15.49
N VAL A 15 9.68 -11.12 16.73
CA VAL A 15 8.76 -10.69 17.80
C VAL A 15 8.97 -9.21 18.12
N HIS A 16 10.22 -8.76 18.26
CA HIS A 16 10.52 -7.34 18.45
C HIS A 16 9.96 -6.45 17.34
N TYR A 17 10.03 -6.89 16.08
CA TYR A 17 9.44 -6.18 14.95
C TYR A 17 7.92 -6.00 15.11
N VAL A 18 7.19 -7.08 15.39
CA VAL A 18 5.74 -7.04 15.61
C VAL A 18 5.38 -6.16 16.80
N LEU A 19 6.11 -6.28 17.92
CA LEU A 19 5.90 -5.42 19.08
C LEU A 19 6.17 -3.95 18.76
N GLY A 20 7.16 -3.65 17.92
CA GLY A 20 7.43 -2.30 17.43
C GLY A 20 6.26 -1.73 16.64
N PHE A 21 5.67 -2.53 15.74
CA PHE A 21 4.46 -2.16 15.00
C PHE A 21 3.27 -1.91 15.95
N ILE A 22 2.97 -2.85 16.86
CA ILE A 22 1.85 -2.71 17.82
C ILE A 22 2.08 -1.49 18.73
N GLN A 23 3.30 -1.25 19.21
CA GLN A 23 3.64 -0.10 20.06
C GLN A 23 3.48 1.24 19.33
N GLY A 24 3.78 1.28 18.03
CA GLY A 24 3.61 2.45 17.16
C GLY A 24 2.21 2.60 16.57
N HIS A 25 1.34 1.60 16.76
CA HIS A 25 0.00 1.59 16.17
C HIS A 25 -0.85 2.74 16.74
N PRO A 26 -1.64 3.47 15.91
CA PRO A 26 -2.49 4.57 16.39
C PRO A 26 -3.54 4.20 17.45
N PHE A 27 -3.82 2.92 17.63
CA PHE A 27 -4.74 2.41 18.66
C PHE A 27 -4.08 2.29 20.04
N MET A 28 -2.74 2.24 20.10
CA MET A 28 -1.99 2.01 21.32
C MET A 28 -2.09 3.24 22.25
N PRO A 29 -2.64 3.11 23.48
CA PRO A 29 -2.71 4.23 24.40
C PRO A 29 -1.32 4.75 24.78
N ARG A 30 -1.13 6.08 24.74
CA ARG A 30 0.19 6.72 24.97
C ARG A 30 0.91 6.36 26.26
N HIS A 31 0.20 5.91 27.29
CA HIS A 31 0.75 5.55 28.61
C HIS A 31 1.10 4.06 28.75
N VAL A 32 0.85 3.26 27.72
CA VAL A 32 1.15 1.82 27.67
C VAL A 32 2.50 1.59 27.01
N ARG A 33 3.28 0.65 27.54
CA ARG A 33 4.56 0.23 26.98
C ARG A 33 4.60 -1.30 26.84
N LEU A 34 4.97 -1.77 25.66
CA LEU A 34 5.23 -3.17 25.35
C LEU A 34 6.73 -3.42 25.35
N ALA A 35 7.15 -4.54 25.95
CA ALA A 35 8.52 -5.01 25.83
C ALA A 35 8.58 -6.53 25.94
N MET A 36 9.61 -7.13 25.34
CA MET A 36 9.87 -8.56 25.44
C MET A 36 10.91 -8.82 26.51
N ASN A 37 10.66 -9.78 27.41
CA ASN A 37 11.59 -10.24 28.46
C ASN A 37 12.28 -9.11 29.25
N SER A 38 11.58 -8.00 29.51
CA SER A 38 12.20 -6.77 30.02
C SER A 38 11.81 -6.42 31.45
N TRP A 39 10.63 -6.84 31.91
CA TRP A 39 10.11 -6.45 33.22
C TRP A 39 9.64 -7.65 34.03
N SER A 40 10.19 -7.80 35.23
CA SER A 40 9.66 -8.73 36.24
C SER A 40 8.44 -8.15 36.98
N ASP A 41 8.27 -6.82 36.95
CA ASP A 41 7.24 -6.04 37.66
C ASP A 41 6.15 -5.48 36.71
N SER A 42 5.84 -6.18 35.61
CA SER A 42 4.85 -5.73 34.63
C SER A 42 3.40 -5.85 35.14
N ASP A 43 2.56 -4.90 34.74
CA ASP A 43 1.12 -4.90 35.06
C ASP A 43 0.39 -6.07 34.38
N ILE A 44 0.75 -6.36 33.12
CA ILE A 44 0.22 -7.48 32.32
C ILE A 44 1.39 -8.31 31.80
N ARG A 45 1.26 -9.64 31.86
CA ARG A 45 2.18 -10.58 31.23
C ARG A 45 1.47 -11.34 30.11
N ILE A 46 2.16 -11.52 29.00
CA ILE A 46 1.72 -12.37 27.89
C ILE A 46 2.78 -13.44 27.72
N ASP A 47 2.46 -14.68 28.06
CA ASP A 47 3.28 -15.84 27.73
C ASP A 47 3.09 -16.18 26.26
N TYR A 48 4.18 -16.07 25.49
CA TYR A 48 4.25 -16.48 24.09
C TYR A 48 5.28 -17.61 23.91
N THR A 49 5.45 -18.44 24.92
CA THR A 49 6.27 -19.66 24.86
C THR A 49 5.38 -20.87 24.59
N ALA A 50 5.93 -21.93 23.99
CA ALA A 50 5.21 -23.18 23.74
C ALA A 50 4.95 -24.02 25.02
N ARG A 51 4.80 -23.38 26.19
CA ARG A 51 4.67 -24.06 27.48
C ARG A 51 3.21 -24.32 27.83
N ASP A 52 2.96 -25.51 28.36
CA ASP A 52 1.68 -25.90 28.95
C ASP A 52 1.79 -25.85 30.49
N ILE A 53 1.66 -24.65 31.04
CA ILE A 53 1.63 -24.40 32.49
C ILE A 53 0.40 -23.55 32.88
N PRO A 54 -0.14 -23.69 34.09
CA PRO A 54 -1.25 -22.85 34.56
C PRO A 54 -0.86 -21.36 34.57
N LEU A 55 -1.78 -20.50 34.11
CA LEU A 55 -1.56 -19.05 34.04
C LEU A 55 -1.65 -18.38 35.41
N GLU A 56 -0.71 -17.48 35.70
CA GLU A 56 -0.77 -16.61 36.87
C GLU A 56 -1.90 -15.56 36.77
N LEU A 57 -2.24 -14.85 37.85
CA LEU A 57 -3.43 -13.97 37.95
C LEU A 57 -3.49 -12.84 36.88
N ASN A 58 -2.35 -12.34 36.42
CA ASN A 58 -2.26 -11.27 35.40
C ASN A 58 -1.56 -11.74 34.12
N GLU A 59 -1.60 -13.04 33.86
CA GLU A 59 -0.96 -13.66 32.71
C GLU A 59 -1.98 -14.08 31.66
N TYR A 60 -1.67 -13.74 30.41
CA TYR A 60 -2.37 -14.16 29.21
C TYR A 60 -1.46 -15.11 28.43
N TYR A 61 -2.03 -15.94 27.57
CA TYR A 61 -1.28 -16.87 26.74
C TYR A 61 -1.60 -16.68 25.26
N ILE A 62 -0.59 -16.48 24.43
CA ILE A 62 -0.71 -16.55 22.97
C ILE A 62 -0.03 -17.85 22.51
N PRO A 63 -0.72 -18.74 21.77
CA PRO A 63 -0.09 -19.94 21.24
C PRO A 63 1.00 -19.55 20.24
N SER A 64 2.15 -20.23 20.31
CA SER A 64 3.21 -20.11 19.31
C SER A 64 3.15 -21.29 18.36
N GLN A 65 2.89 -21.03 17.08
CA GLN A 65 2.80 -22.09 16.06
C GLN A 65 4.15 -22.43 15.42
N GLU A 66 5.14 -21.54 15.56
CA GLU A 66 6.51 -21.66 15.03
C GLU A 66 6.57 -22.01 13.53
N GLN A 67 5.68 -21.44 12.72
CA GLN A 67 5.63 -21.70 11.27
C GLN A 67 6.33 -20.58 10.49
N VAL A 68 6.09 -19.34 10.90
CA VAL A 68 6.69 -18.15 10.30
C VAL A 68 7.96 -17.74 11.04
N PHE A 69 8.07 -17.96 12.35
CA PHE A 69 9.26 -17.59 13.12
C PHE A 69 10.36 -18.66 13.14
N ALA A 70 10.09 -19.90 12.73
CA ALA A 70 11.12 -20.93 12.61
C ALA A 70 12.03 -20.70 11.39
N THR A 71 13.31 -21.10 11.49
CA THR A 71 14.32 -20.96 10.42
C THR A 71 14.11 -21.92 9.24
N ALA A 72 13.34 -22.98 9.42
CA ALA A 72 13.10 -23.96 8.38
C ALA A 72 11.95 -23.49 7.49
N LYS A 73 12.21 -23.38 6.17
CA LYS A 73 11.21 -23.15 5.13
C LYS A 73 10.06 -24.15 5.33
N LYS A 74 8.93 -23.72 5.89
CA LYS A 74 7.81 -24.63 6.16
C LYS A 74 6.50 -24.06 5.65
N SER A 75 6.02 -24.85 4.69
CA SER A 75 4.69 -24.90 4.09
C SER A 75 4.29 -23.81 3.08
N SER A 76 3.72 -24.30 1.98
CA SER A 76 3.07 -23.53 0.92
C SER A 76 1.55 -23.43 1.12
N THR A 77 0.97 -24.07 2.14
CA THR A 77 -0.49 -24.14 2.32
C THR A 77 -0.96 -23.48 3.60
N TRP A 78 -1.14 -22.16 3.54
CA TRP A 78 -1.76 -21.39 4.61
C TRP A 78 -3.29 -21.52 4.58
N GLN A 79 -3.93 -21.41 5.73
CA GLN A 79 -5.39 -21.42 5.91
C GLN A 79 -5.79 -20.21 6.74
N SER A 80 -6.92 -19.62 6.39
CA SER A 80 -7.57 -18.60 7.21
C SER A 80 -8.59 -19.25 8.12
N ASN A 81 -8.45 -19.14 9.43
CA ASN A 81 -9.48 -19.57 10.39
C ASN A 81 -10.19 -18.35 10.96
N GLU A 82 -11.50 -18.48 11.20
CA GLU A 82 -12.34 -17.41 11.72
C GLU A 82 -12.47 -17.53 13.24
N TYR A 83 -12.23 -16.42 13.93
CA TYR A 83 -12.35 -16.29 15.38
C TYR A 83 -13.33 -15.18 15.72
N THR A 84 -14.15 -15.40 16.75
CA THR A 84 -15.14 -14.42 17.21
C THR A 84 -14.69 -13.73 18.49
N PHE A 85 -14.91 -12.43 18.57
CA PHE A 85 -14.66 -11.59 19.75
C PHE A 85 -15.59 -10.40 19.70
N ALA A 86 -16.20 -9.93 20.78
CA ALA A 86 -16.92 -8.64 20.83
C ALA A 86 -17.73 -8.25 19.54
N ASN A 87 -18.52 -9.17 19.00
CA ASN A 87 -19.30 -9.03 17.75
C ASN A 87 -18.52 -8.77 16.45
N ARG A 88 -17.21 -9.00 16.44
CA ARG A 88 -16.33 -8.95 15.27
C ARG A 88 -15.80 -10.34 14.93
N LYS A 89 -15.41 -10.49 13.67
CA LYS A 89 -14.71 -11.66 13.14
C LYS A 89 -13.24 -11.29 12.95
N LEU A 90 -12.37 -12.19 13.35
CA LEU A 90 -10.92 -12.09 13.24
C LEU A 90 -10.42 -13.29 12.44
N TYR A 91 -9.30 -13.12 11.74
CA TYR A 91 -8.81 -14.11 10.80
C TYR A 91 -7.33 -14.36 11.05
N SER A 92 -6.99 -15.63 11.33
CA SER A 92 -5.62 -16.08 11.57
C SER A 92 -4.93 -16.52 10.29
N VAL A 93 -3.61 -16.71 10.37
CA VAL A 93 -2.82 -17.41 9.33
C VAL A 93 -2.21 -18.67 9.95
N GLU A 94 -2.78 -19.84 9.60
CA GLU A 94 -2.42 -21.13 10.20
C GLU A 94 -2.21 -22.21 9.12
N GLN A 95 -1.70 -23.38 9.51
CA GLN A 95 -1.47 -24.51 8.60
C GLN A 95 -2.68 -25.42 8.43
N ILE A 96 -3.55 -25.46 9.44
CA ILE A 96 -4.67 -26.39 9.51
C ILE A 96 -5.94 -25.56 9.54
N LYS A 97 -6.93 -25.97 8.74
CA LYS A 97 -8.27 -25.40 8.84
C LYS A 97 -8.90 -25.87 10.16
N ALA A 98 -9.16 -24.95 11.07
CA ALA A 98 -9.83 -25.20 12.33
C ALA A 98 -11.27 -24.65 12.29
N PRO A 99 -12.21 -25.24 13.05
CA PRO A 99 -13.57 -24.72 13.12
C PRO A 99 -13.61 -23.35 13.81
N ASN A 100 -14.68 -22.59 13.53
CA ASN A 100 -14.95 -21.28 14.13
C ASN A 100 -14.73 -21.34 15.65
N SER A 101 -13.79 -20.53 16.12
CA SER A 101 -13.32 -20.54 17.51
C SER A 101 -13.51 -19.17 18.15
N VAL A 102 -13.27 -19.09 19.46
CA VAL A 102 -13.27 -17.83 20.19
C VAL A 102 -11.87 -17.22 20.17
N PHE A 103 -11.77 -15.90 20.00
CA PHE A 103 -10.48 -15.21 19.97
C PHE A 103 -9.70 -15.35 21.27
N ILE A 104 -10.41 -15.36 22.40
CA ILE A 104 -9.85 -15.50 23.72
C ILE A 104 -10.84 -16.20 24.65
N GLU A 105 -10.36 -17.18 25.42
CA GLU A 105 -11.10 -17.88 26.46
C GLU A 105 -10.17 -18.14 27.64
N GLU A 106 -10.62 -17.87 28.87
CA GLU A 106 -9.81 -18.06 30.08
C GLU A 106 -8.40 -17.42 30.02
N ARG A 107 -8.27 -16.26 29.35
CA ARG A 107 -7.02 -15.53 29.08
C ARG A 107 -6.04 -16.22 28.11
N LYS A 108 -6.50 -17.24 27.39
CA LYS A 108 -5.77 -17.93 26.30
C LYS A 108 -6.31 -17.48 24.95
N PHE A 109 -5.45 -16.96 24.09
CA PHE A 109 -5.81 -16.57 22.73
C PHE A 109 -5.95 -17.79 21.81
N GLY A 110 -6.86 -17.70 20.84
CA GLY A 110 -7.22 -18.82 19.97
C GLY A 110 -6.23 -19.12 18.84
N PHE A 111 -5.30 -18.21 18.53
CA PHE A 111 -4.31 -18.36 17.47
C PHE A 111 -3.05 -17.52 17.72
N ASP A 112 -2.01 -17.78 16.92
CA ASP A 112 -0.74 -17.06 16.96
C ASP A 112 -0.88 -15.64 16.37
N ILE A 113 -1.15 -14.67 17.24
CA ILE A 113 -1.34 -13.26 16.87
C ILE A 113 -0.05 -12.68 16.27
N PHE A 114 1.12 -13.01 16.82
CA PHE A 114 2.36 -12.38 16.41
C PHE A 114 2.84 -12.89 15.05
N GLU A 115 2.78 -14.19 14.80
CA GLU A 115 3.07 -14.73 13.47
C GLU A 115 2.05 -14.29 12.41
N THR A 116 0.77 -14.19 12.76
CA THR A 116 -0.26 -13.68 11.84
C THR A 116 0.03 -12.25 11.42
N ILE A 117 0.34 -11.34 12.36
CA ILE A 117 0.70 -9.95 12.04
C ILE A 117 1.98 -9.92 11.20
N PHE A 118 3.01 -10.66 11.59
CA PHE A 118 4.26 -10.71 10.85
C PHE A 118 4.06 -11.18 9.41
N PHE A 119 3.32 -12.27 9.20
CA PHE A 119 3.02 -12.81 7.87
C PHE A 119 2.48 -11.74 6.92
N HIS A 120 1.52 -10.94 7.40
CA HIS A 120 0.90 -9.89 6.58
C HIS A 120 1.81 -8.70 6.35
N LEU A 121 2.52 -8.20 7.38
CA LEU A 121 3.39 -7.03 7.23
C LEU A 121 4.62 -7.32 6.39
N THR A 122 5.22 -8.51 6.54
CA THR A 122 6.42 -8.87 5.76
C THR A 122 6.10 -9.47 4.40
N ARG A 123 4.80 -9.58 4.06
CA ARG A 123 4.31 -10.26 2.86
C ARG A 123 5.00 -11.61 2.67
N HIS A 124 5.02 -12.39 3.74
CA HIS A 124 5.75 -13.67 3.82
C HIS A 124 5.37 -14.62 2.68
N GLU A 125 4.10 -14.62 2.29
CA GLU A 125 3.59 -15.35 1.12
C GLU A 125 4.23 -14.96 -0.21
N GLU A 126 4.50 -13.67 -0.41
CA GLU A 126 5.07 -13.15 -1.66
C GLU A 126 6.57 -13.44 -1.72
N TYR A 127 7.28 -13.30 -0.59
CA TYR A 127 8.70 -13.64 -0.48
C TYR A 127 8.96 -15.13 -0.76
N TYR A 128 8.11 -16.02 -0.23
CA TYR A 128 8.23 -17.46 -0.44
C TYR A 128 7.36 -18.00 -1.58
N CYS A 129 6.85 -17.12 -2.44
CA CYS A 129 5.96 -17.47 -3.54
C CYS A 129 6.67 -18.41 -4.54
N ASP A 130 5.99 -19.49 -4.90
CA ASP A 130 6.43 -20.35 -5.99
C ASP A 130 6.34 -19.62 -7.33
N ALA A 131 7.29 -19.88 -8.24
CA ALA A 131 7.35 -19.23 -9.55
C ALA A 131 6.08 -19.49 -10.40
N SER A 132 5.36 -20.60 -10.18
CA SER A 132 4.10 -20.90 -10.87
C SER A 132 2.94 -19.98 -10.52
N PHE A 133 3.02 -19.25 -9.40
CA PHE A 133 2.01 -18.26 -8.98
C PHE A 133 2.43 -16.81 -9.27
N LYS A 134 3.54 -16.63 -10.00
CA LYS A 134 4.01 -15.31 -10.41
C LYS A 134 3.58 -14.99 -11.83
N ASP A 135 3.37 -13.71 -12.09
CA ASP A 135 3.08 -13.20 -13.42
C ASP A 135 4.35 -13.07 -14.28
N GLN A 136 4.20 -12.52 -15.48
CA GLN A 136 5.32 -12.28 -16.40
C GLN A 136 6.37 -11.26 -15.89
N TRP A 137 6.09 -10.57 -14.78
CA TRP A 137 6.94 -9.56 -14.15
C TRP A 137 7.58 -10.04 -12.84
N ASP A 138 7.46 -11.34 -12.54
CA ASP A 138 7.94 -12.01 -11.32
C ASP A 138 7.22 -11.52 -10.04
N ILE A 139 6.00 -11.01 -10.18
CA ILE A 139 5.14 -10.57 -9.07
C ILE A 139 4.10 -11.65 -8.79
N MET A 140 3.85 -11.96 -7.52
CA MET A 140 2.78 -12.90 -7.14
C MET A 140 1.42 -12.39 -7.62
N ILE A 141 0.71 -13.22 -8.38
CA ILE A 141 -0.63 -12.93 -8.93
C ILE A 141 -1.63 -12.71 -7.79
N GLU A 142 -2.43 -11.63 -7.88
CA GLU A 142 -3.31 -11.18 -6.79
C GLU A 142 -4.33 -12.23 -6.37
N GLU A 143 -4.88 -13.01 -7.30
CA GLU A 143 -5.84 -14.09 -7.00
C GLU A 143 -5.31 -15.13 -6.01
N HIS A 144 -3.98 -15.28 -5.93
CA HIS A 144 -3.32 -16.22 -5.03
C HIS A 144 -2.95 -15.61 -3.68
N HIS A 145 -3.02 -14.28 -3.52
CA HIS A 145 -2.75 -13.63 -2.23
C HIS A 145 -3.73 -14.15 -1.18
N PHE A 146 -3.23 -14.37 0.03
CA PHE A 146 -3.98 -14.95 1.14
C PHE A 146 -5.28 -14.20 1.41
N LEU A 147 -5.23 -12.87 1.44
CA LEU A 147 -6.41 -12.05 1.68
C LEU A 147 -7.41 -12.06 0.52
N VAL A 148 -6.94 -12.22 -0.71
CA VAL A 148 -7.81 -12.25 -1.90
C VAL A 148 -8.53 -13.59 -1.99
N ARG A 149 -7.82 -14.72 -1.91
CA ARG A 149 -8.42 -16.05 -2.02
C ARG A 149 -9.38 -16.40 -0.87
N ASN A 150 -9.30 -15.67 0.25
CA ASN A 150 -10.21 -15.81 1.39
C ASN A 150 -11.27 -14.69 1.47
N ASP A 151 -11.33 -13.78 0.48
CA ASP A 151 -12.27 -12.65 0.43
C ASP A 151 -12.18 -11.68 1.65
N LEU A 152 -10.95 -11.43 2.11
CA LEU A 152 -10.63 -10.59 3.27
C LEU A 152 -9.93 -9.28 2.89
N TYR A 153 -9.54 -9.09 1.63
CA TYR A 153 -8.73 -7.96 1.17
C TYR A 153 -9.38 -6.59 1.38
N GLN A 154 -10.71 -6.50 1.54
CA GLN A 154 -11.38 -5.23 1.85
C GLN A 154 -11.36 -4.86 3.34
N GLN A 155 -10.75 -5.67 4.20
CA GLN A 155 -10.69 -5.43 5.64
C GLN A 155 -9.24 -5.22 6.09
N PRO A 156 -8.98 -4.26 7.00
CA PRO A 156 -7.67 -4.09 7.62
C PRO A 156 -7.49 -5.14 8.74
N ILE A 157 -7.38 -6.41 8.33
CA ILE A 157 -7.33 -7.56 9.24
C ILE A 157 -6.25 -7.46 10.33
N VAL A 158 -5.08 -6.90 10.04
CA VAL A 158 -4.00 -6.66 11.02
C VAL A 158 -4.44 -5.64 12.05
N ASP A 159 -5.04 -4.53 11.61
CA ASP A 159 -5.50 -3.47 12.50
C ASP A 159 -6.65 -3.96 13.40
N ASN A 160 -7.55 -4.77 12.84
CA ASN A 160 -8.62 -5.44 13.59
C ASN A 160 -8.05 -6.38 14.67
N ILE A 161 -6.98 -7.11 14.38
CA ILE A 161 -6.30 -7.98 15.36
C ILE A 161 -5.66 -7.12 16.46
N VAL A 162 -4.96 -6.03 16.12
CA VAL A 162 -4.34 -5.13 17.10
C VAL A 162 -5.39 -4.53 18.02
N GLU A 163 -6.48 -3.98 17.48
CA GLU A 163 -7.56 -3.41 18.29
C GLU A 163 -8.16 -4.46 19.24
N SER A 164 -8.38 -5.67 18.73
CA SER A 164 -8.98 -6.77 19.50
C SER A 164 -8.05 -7.28 20.60
N LEU A 165 -6.75 -7.36 20.32
CA LEU A 165 -5.73 -7.71 21.33
C LEU A 165 -5.77 -6.72 22.49
N LEU A 166 -5.76 -5.42 22.20
CA LEU A 166 -5.82 -4.36 23.23
C LEU A 166 -7.10 -4.48 24.07
N LEU A 167 -8.26 -4.64 23.43
CA LEU A 167 -9.53 -4.83 24.12
C LEU A 167 -9.54 -6.10 24.99
N ALA A 168 -9.02 -7.22 24.47
CA ALA A 168 -9.00 -8.51 25.16
C ALA A 168 -8.14 -8.50 26.43
N ILE A 169 -7.08 -7.68 26.48
CA ILE A 169 -6.25 -7.49 27.67
C ILE A 169 -6.72 -6.33 28.56
N GLY A 170 -7.93 -5.81 28.34
CA GLY A 170 -8.57 -4.80 29.18
C GLY A 170 -8.13 -3.36 28.92
N LEU A 171 -7.47 -3.08 27.79
CA LEU A 171 -7.17 -1.72 27.36
C LEU A 171 -8.31 -1.13 26.53
N VAL A 172 -8.34 0.21 26.46
CA VAL A 172 -9.26 0.95 25.58
C VAL A 172 -8.43 1.54 24.42
N PRO A 173 -8.58 1.01 23.19
CA PRO A 173 -7.94 1.57 22.00
C PRO A 173 -8.25 3.05 21.80
N GLU A 174 -7.27 3.83 21.34
CA GLU A 174 -7.53 5.19 20.85
C GLU A 174 -8.37 5.14 19.57
N THR A 175 -9.36 6.03 19.44
CA THR A 175 -10.22 6.14 18.26
C THR A 175 -10.09 7.50 17.60
N PHE A 176 -10.24 7.55 16.27
CA PHE A 176 -10.07 8.78 15.50
C PHE A 176 -10.82 8.73 14.16
N LYS A 177 -11.16 9.92 13.63
CA LYS A 177 -11.62 10.07 12.24
C LYS A 177 -10.48 9.63 11.32
N SER A 178 -10.81 8.83 10.31
CA SER A 178 -9.82 8.35 9.36
C SER A 178 -9.06 9.49 8.69
N LYS A 179 -7.79 9.24 8.39
CA LYS A 179 -6.92 10.18 7.66
C LYS A 179 -6.92 9.85 6.18
N LEU A 180 -6.63 10.85 5.37
CA LEU A 180 -6.48 10.73 3.93
C LEU A 180 -5.04 11.08 3.52
N THR A 181 -4.50 10.32 2.58
CA THR A 181 -3.33 10.70 1.78
C THR A 181 -3.69 10.58 0.31
N ILE A 182 -3.62 11.70 -0.41
CA ILE A 182 -3.82 11.71 -1.86
C ILE A 182 -2.44 11.61 -2.52
N THR A 183 -2.32 10.69 -3.46
CA THR A 183 -1.08 10.52 -4.23
C THR A 183 -1.35 10.59 -5.72
N HIS A 184 -0.37 11.04 -6.49
CA HIS A 184 -0.44 11.05 -7.94
C HIS A 184 0.81 10.45 -8.56
N ASP A 185 0.63 9.55 -9.51
CA ASP A 185 1.71 9.01 -10.31
C ASP A 185 1.63 9.66 -11.70
N ILE A 186 2.69 10.36 -12.07
CA ILE A 186 2.74 11.13 -13.32
C ILE A 186 3.65 10.40 -14.30
N ASP A 187 3.06 9.45 -15.03
CA ASP A 187 3.78 8.67 -16.04
C ASP A 187 3.93 9.44 -17.35
N VAL A 188 2.94 10.28 -17.69
CA VAL A 188 2.92 11.00 -18.97
C VAL A 188 2.50 12.44 -18.76
N LEU A 189 3.34 13.40 -19.18
CA LEU A 189 3.02 14.83 -19.06
C LEU A 189 1.99 15.32 -20.10
N ARG A 190 2.02 14.77 -21.32
CA ARG A 190 1.17 15.15 -22.45
C ARG A 190 0.82 13.97 -23.34
N LYS A 191 -0.42 13.91 -23.80
CA LYS A 191 -0.89 12.88 -24.72
C LYS A 191 -0.32 13.07 -26.12
N PHE A 192 -0.33 14.31 -26.63
CA PHE A 192 0.10 14.65 -27.99
C PHE A 192 1.39 15.48 -27.97
N ASP A 193 2.44 14.89 -27.41
CA ASP A 193 3.74 15.54 -27.20
C ASP A 193 4.62 15.47 -28.46
N ASN A 194 4.63 14.32 -29.13
CA ASN A 194 5.38 14.10 -30.38
C ASN A 194 4.67 13.09 -31.29
N THR A 195 5.16 12.95 -32.52
CA THR A 195 4.54 12.08 -33.55
C THR A 195 4.38 10.62 -33.10
N LYS A 196 5.36 10.07 -32.36
CA LYS A 196 5.32 8.70 -31.84
C LYS A 196 4.24 8.54 -30.77
N LYS A 197 4.17 9.45 -29.79
CA LYS A 197 3.14 9.44 -28.73
C LYS A 197 1.74 9.66 -29.31
N SER A 198 1.61 10.59 -30.25
CA SER A 198 0.37 10.80 -31.01
C SER A 198 -0.07 9.51 -31.72
N LEU A 199 0.83 8.86 -32.48
CA LEU A 199 0.52 7.61 -33.18
C LEU A 199 0.13 6.47 -32.21
N ARG A 200 0.80 6.35 -31.06
CA ARG A 200 0.42 5.41 -30.00
C ARG A 200 -0.98 5.70 -29.45
N ALA A 201 -1.31 6.98 -29.23
CA ALA A 201 -2.63 7.39 -28.77
C ALA A 201 -3.72 6.99 -29.79
N PHE A 202 -3.48 7.20 -31.08
CA PHE A 202 -4.38 6.72 -32.14
C PHE A 202 -4.50 5.19 -32.15
N ALA A 203 -3.38 4.46 -32.09
CA ALA A 203 -3.38 3.00 -32.08
C ALA A 203 -4.10 2.40 -30.86
N GLY A 204 -3.91 3.01 -29.68
CA GLY A 204 -4.62 2.63 -28.45
C GLY A 204 -6.13 2.83 -28.58
N ASP A 205 -6.57 3.91 -29.21
CA ASP A 205 -8.00 4.13 -29.49
C ASP A 205 -8.57 3.09 -30.46
N VAL A 206 -7.88 2.78 -31.57
CA VAL A 206 -8.28 1.72 -32.52
C VAL A 206 -8.46 0.39 -31.80
N LYS A 207 -7.46 -0.02 -31.02
CA LYS A 207 -7.44 -1.33 -30.34
C LYS A 207 -8.63 -1.48 -29.39
N ARG A 208 -8.99 -0.41 -28.68
CA ARG A 208 -10.02 -0.41 -27.63
C ARG A 208 -11.42 -0.26 -28.19
N ASN A 209 -11.64 0.77 -29.00
CA ASN A 209 -12.98 1.18 -29.42
C ASN A 209 -13.41 0.53 -30.74
N LYS A 210 -12.45 0.08 -31.57
CA LYS A 210 -12.67 -0.55 -32.89
C LYS A 210 -13.70 0.21 -33.75
N SER A 211 -13.74 1.54 -33.64
CA SER A 211 -14.81 2.38 -34.18
C SER A 211 -14.22 3.57 -34.95
N LEU A 212 -14.71 3.80 -36.17
CA LEU A 212 -14.32 4.96 -36.96
C LEU A 212 -14.75 6.29 -36.31
N LYS A 213 -15.83 6.27 -35.52
CA LYS A 213 -16.30 7.45 -34.78
C LYS A 213 -15.33 7.85 -33.66
N SER A 214 -14.72 6.89 -32.97
CA SER A 214 -13.73 7.19 -31.93
C SER A 214 -12.45 7.76 -32.55
N LEU A 215 -12.04 7.23 -33.72
CA LEU A 215 -10.90 7.76 -34.46
C LEU A 215 -11.10 9.21 -34.92
N ALA A 216 -12.29 9.53 -35.43
CA ALA A 216 -12.64 10.91 -35.77
C ALA A 216 -12.60 11.83 -34.54
N LYS A 217 -13.06 11.34 -33.37
CA LYS A 217 -13.05 12.10 -32.11
C LYS A 217 -11.62 12.39 -31.65
N ILE A 218 -10.73 11.41 -31.61
CA ILE A 218 -9.33 11.61 -31.19
C ILE A 218 -8.55 12.47 -32.20
N TYR A 219 -8.82 12.34 -33.50
CA TYR A 219 -8.20 13.20 -34.52
C TYR A 219 -8.68 14.66 -34.42
N SER A 220 -9.97 14.86 -34.20
CA SER A 220 -10.54 16.19 -33.95
C SER A 220 -9.91 16.84 -32.72
N LEU A 221 -9.76 16.08 -31.62
CA LEU A 221 -9.07 16.55 -30.41
C LEU A 221 -7.60 16.92 -30.69
N TYR A 222 -6.87 16.09 -31.42
CA TYR A 222 -5.48 16.38 -31.82
C TYR A 222 -5.38 17.69 -32.61
N LYS A 223 -6.28 17.91 -33.57
CA LYS A 223 -6.33 19.16 -34.34
C LYS A 223 -6.62 20.37 -33.47
N ASP A 224 -7.58 20.28 -32.56
CA ASP A 224 -7.94 21.39 -31.66
C ASP A 224 -6.77 21.77 -30.74
N ILE A 225 -6.02 20.78 -30.24
CA ILE A 225 -4.84 21.00 -29.40
C ILE A 225 -3.72 21.68 -30.19
N ASN A 226 -3.41 21.18 -31.39
CA ASN A 226 -2.37 21.77 -32.24
C ASN A 226 -2.73 23.18 -32.73
N ALA A 227 -4.02 23.49 -32.85
CA ALA A 227 -4.50 24.84 -33.16
C ALA A 227 -4.52 25.78 -31.95
N GLY A 228 -4.21 25.30 -30.74
CA GLY A 228 -4.29 26.07 -29.50
C GLY A 228 -5.71 26.30 -28.97
N ASN A 229 -6.71 25.62 -29.53
CA ASN A 229 -8.13 25.78 -29.16
C ASN A 229 -8.50 25.00 -27.88
N LYS A 230 -7.71 23.98 -27.52
CA LYS A 230 -7.92 23.13 -26.33
C LYS A 230 -6.60 22.80 -25.65
N LYS A 231 -6.64 22.64 -24.32
CA LYS A 231 -5.53 22.04 -23.55
C LYS A 231 -5.37 20.56 -23.87
N ASP A 232 -4.15 20.05 -23.74
CA ASP A 232 -3.88 18.60 -23.82
C ASP A 232 -4.67 17.86 -22.73
N PRO A 233 -5.28 16.69 -23.01
CA PRO A 233 -6.10 15.98 -22.03
C PRO A 233 -5.33 15.46 -20.82
N TYR A 234 -4.00 15.35 -20.89
CA TYR A 234 -3.15 14.97 -19.75
C TYR A 234 -2.62 16.18 -18.97
N ASP A 235 -2.80 17.40 -19.50
CA ASP A 235 -2.52 18.65 -18.80
C ASP A 235 -3.68 18.98 -17.84
N THR A 236 -3.70 18.26 -16.72
CA THR A 236 -4.75 18.34 -15.69
C THR A 236 -4.24 18.90 -14.37
N PHE A 237 -2.97 19.29 -14.29
CA PHE A 237 -2.26 19.59 -13.05
C PHE A 237 -2.89 20.72 -12.23
N ASP A 238 -3.48 21.73 -12.87
CA ASP A 238 -4.21 22.82 -12.19
C ASP A 238 -5.38 22.32 -11.33
N GLN A 239 -6.06 21.28 -11.83
CA GLN A 239 -7.23 20.64 -11.20
C GLN A 239 -6.80 19.50 -10.28
N LEU A 240 -5.77 18.76 -10.66
CA LEU A 240 -5.26 17.61 -9.92
C LEU A 240 -4.52 18.04 -8.64
N PHE A 241 -3.78 19.14 -8.65
CA PHE A 241 -3.03 19.62 -7.48
C PHE A 241 -3.87 20.53 -6.60
N VAL A 242 -4.71 19.92 -5.78
CA VAL A 242 -5.65 20.63 -4.91
C VAL A 242 -4.97 21.24 -3.68
N LYS A 243 -5.51 22.38 -3.22
CA LYS A 243 -4.98 23.10 -2.06
C LYS A 243 -5.72 22.70 -0.78
N GLU A 244 -5.40 21.50 -0.29
CA GLU A 244 -6.03 20.91 0.90
C GLU A 244 -5.02 20.59 2.01
N ASN A 245 -5.53 20.35 3.23
CA ASN A 245 -4.72 20.16 4.44
C ASN A 245 -4.26 18.72 4.70
N HIS A 246 -4.70 17.75 3.89
CA HIS A 246 -4.25 16.35 4.01
C HIS A 246 -2.86 16.15 3.44
N ARG A 247 -2.24 15.01 3.76
CA ARG A 247 -0.94 14.64 3.17
C ARG A 247 -1.11 14.40 1.68
N LYS A 248 -0.24 14.99 0.87
CA LYS A 248 -0.30 14.94 -0.59
C LYS A 248 1.08 14.65 -1.15
N ILE A 249 1.19 13.67 -2.04
CA ILE A 249 2.46 13.27 -2.66
C ILE A 249 2.27 13.15 -4.18
N VAL A 250 3.24 13.61 -4.95
CA VAL A 250 3.30 13.35 -6.40
C VAL A 250 4.61 12.66 -6.74
N TYR A 251 4.52 11.56 -7.48
CA TYR A 251 5.64 10.75 -7.91
C TYR A 251 5.94 11.00 -9.38
N PHE A 252 7.20 11.28 -9.70
CA PHE A 252 7.68 11.51 -11.05
C PHE A 252 8.77 10.53 -11.44
N MET A 253 8.73 10.06 -12.68
CA MET A 253 9.83 9.32 -13.29
C MET A 253 10.97 10.29 -13.63
N ALA A 254 12.20 9.79 -13.62
CA ALA A 254 13.38 10.56 -14.00
C ALA A 254 14.35 9.80 -14.91
N GLY A 255 14.06 8.55 -15.24
CA GLY A 255 14.88 7.71 -16.09
C GLY A 255 14.11 6.51 -16.63
N GLY A 256 14.82 5.41 -16.80
CA GLY A 256 14.27 4.18 -17.37
C GLY A 256 14.83 3.81 -18.73
N THR A 257 15.11 2.52 -18.86
CA THR A 257 15.62 1.89 -20.08
C THR A 257 14.59 0.99 -20.73
N SER A 258 13.52 0.63 -20.02
CA SER A 258 12.49 -0.29 -20.51
C SER A 258 11.60 0.35 -21.56
N ASP A 259 10.94 -0.48 -22.36
CA ASP A 259 9.81 -0.06 -23.22
C ASP A 259 8.53 0.18 -22.41
N ASN A 260 8.48 -0.33 -21.16
CA ASN A 260 7.42 -0.03 -20.21
C ASN A 260 7.56 1.38 -19.61
N ASP A 261 8.74 2.00 -19.70
CA ASP A 261 8.97 3.33 -19.13
C ASP A 261 8.50 4.43 -20.07
N GLU A 262 7.78 5.39 -19.51
CA GLU A 262 7.43 6.61 -20.22
C GLU A 262 8.58 7.62 -20.13
N LYS A 263 9.04 8.07 -21.29
CA LYS A 263 10.25 8.88 -21.41
C LYS A 263 9.84 10.35 -21.57
N TYR A 264 9.75 11.07 -20.47
CA TYR A 264 9.74 12.53 -20.47
C TYR A 264 11.00 13.08 -19.81
N GLU A 265 11.45 14.24 -20.29
CA GLU A 265 12.65 14.90 -19.81
C GLU A 265 12.31 15.83 -18.64
N VAL A 266 12.94 15.59 -17.49
CA VAL A 266 12.73 16.36 -16.26
C VAL A 266 13.35 17.75 -16.34
N GLU A 267 14.31 17.98 -17.23
CA GLU A 267 14.98 19.27 -17.41
C GLU A 267 14.12 20.31 -18.15
N THR A 268 12.99 19.89 -18.72
CA THR A 268 12.10 20.75 -19.52
C THR A 268 11.38 21.80 -18.67
N GLU A 269 11.08 22.96 -19.27
CA GLU A 269 10.32 24.02 -18.60
C GLU A 269 8.89 23.59 -18.24
N LEU A 270 8.29 22.71 -19.05
CA LEU A 270 7.00 22.10 -18.73
C LEU A 270 7.07 21.32 -17.42
N PHE A 271 8.03 20.41 -17.29
CA PHE A 271 8.20 19.62 -16.07
C PHE A 271 8.43 20.52 -14.86
N LYS A 272 9.35 21.49 -14.97
CA LYS A 272 9.62 22.47 -13.91
C LYS A 272 8.37 23.25 -13.50
N SER A 273 7.53 23.66 -14.46
CA SER A 273 6.27 24.36 -14.14
C SER A 273 5.29 23.47 -13.36
N ILE A 274 5.21 22.17 -13.69
CA ILE A 274 4.34 21.21 -13.01
C ILE A 274 4.84 20.98 -11.58
N VAL A 275 6.15 20.80 -11.39
CA VAL A 275 6.77 20.68 -10.06
C VAL A 275 6.55 21.94 -9.23
N ASN A 276 6.73 23.13 -9.81
CA ASN A 276 6.50 24.39 -9.11
C ASN A 276 5.04 24.56 -8.70
N LEU A 277 4.10 24.16 -9.57
CA LEU A 277 2.69 24.13 -9.23
C LEU A 277 2.42 23.16 -8.07
N ALA A 278 2.92 21.92 -8.13
CA ALA A 278 2.78 20.93 -7.06
C ALA A 278 3.28 21.47 -5.71
N LYS A 279 4.49 22.06 -5.69
CA LYS A 279 5.07 22.70 -4.50
C LYS A 279 4.23 23.87 -3.98
N SER A 280 3.71 24.73 -4.87
CA SER A 280 2.84 25.84 -4.48
C SER A 280 1.51 25.40 -3.86
N ARG A 281 1.18 24.11 -4.02
CA ARG A 281 0.00 23.44 -3.46
C ARG A 281 0.37 22.45 -2.35
N ASP A 282 1.59 22.57 -1.79
CA ASP A 282 2.07 21.78 -0.65
C ASP A 282 2.17 20.27 -0.90
N TYR A 283 2.41 19.85 -2.15
CA TYR A 283 2.70 18.45 -2.45
C TYR A 283 4.15 18.10 -2.11
N GLN A 284 4.34 16.97 -1.42
CA GLN A 284 5.63 16.30 -1.32
C GLN A 284 5.97 15.71 -2.69
N ILE A 285 7.23 15.89 -3.14
CA ILE A 285 7.72 15.30 -4.38
C ILE A 285 8.41 13.97 -4.05
N GLY A 286 7.98 12.90 -4.72
CA GLY A 286 8.57 11.57 -4.68
C GLY A 286 9.14 11.15 -6.02
N ILE A 287 9.99 10.12 -6.00
CA ILE A 287 10.46 9.46 -7.22
C ILE A 287 9.50 8.32 -7.59
N HIS A 288 9.27 8.13 -8.88
CA HIS A 288 8.65 6.94 -9.45
C HIS A 288 9.77 6.14 -10.17
N PRO A 289 10.52 5.28 -9.45
CA PRO A 289 11.68 4.62 -10.03
C PRO A 289 11.28 3.78 -11.23
N SER A 290 12.13 3.76 -12.26
CA SER A 290 11.81 3.11 -13.52
C SER A 290 11.62 1.60 -13.39
N TYR A 291 11.00 1.01 -14.40
CA TYR A 291 10.53 -0.37 -14.41
C TYR A 291 11.62 -1.43 -14.09
N ASN A 292 12.86 -1.18 -14.51
CA ASN A 292 13.99 -2.09 -14.29
C ASN A 292 14.84 -1.73 -13.06
N SER A 293 14.47 -0.69 -12.29
CA SER A 293 15.28 -0.20 -11.18
C SER A 293 15.03 -0.93 -9.86
N PHE A 294 13.99 -1.77 -9.77
CA PHE A 294 13.50 -2.38 -8.52
C PHE A 294 14.55 -3.22 -7.78
N ASP A 295 15.61 -3.70 -8.43
CA ASP A 295 16.73 -4.44 -7.86
C ASP A 295 18.09 -3.75 -8.06
N ASP A 296 18.10 -2.52 -8.60
CA ASP A 296 19.30 -1.76 -8.97
C ASP A 296 19.36 -0.43 -8.21
N TYR A 297 20.05 -0.43 -7.07
CA TYR A 297 20.24 0.77 -6.26
C TYR A 297 21.03 1.88 -6.99
N VAL A 298 21.88 1.53 -7.96
CA VAL A 298 22.66 2.51 -8.73
C VAL A 298 21.71 3.26 -9.65
N MET A 299 20.85 2.54 -10.38
CA MET A 299 19.82 3.15 -11.23
C MET A 299 18.87 4.04 -10.43
N ILE A 300 18.35 3.57 -9.28
CA ILE A 300 17.49 4.40 -8.42
C ILE A 300 18.25 5.65 -7.95
N THR A 301 19.54 5.52 -7.60
CA THR A 301 20.36 6.66 -7.15
C THR A 301 20.54 7.69 -8.25
N GLU A 302 20.82 7.27 -9.48
CA GLU A 302 20.98 8.15 -10.63
C GLU A 302 19.68 8.89 -10.97
N GLU A 303 18.57 8.17 -11.04
CA GLU A 303 17.24 8.74 -11.31
C GLU A 303 16.84 9.73 -10.22
N ARG A 304 17.05 9.36 -8.95
CA ARG A 304 16.77 10.23 -7.81
C ARG A 304 17.63 11.48 -7.87
N ASN A 305 18.94 11.36 -8.10
CA ASN A 305 19.84 12.51 -8.14
C ASN A 305 19.44 13.48 -9.27
N LYS A 306 19.15 12.94 -10.46
CA LYS A 306 18.68 13.73 -11.60
C LYS A 306 17.39 14.50 -11.26
N LEU A 307 16.42 13.86 -10.61
CA LEU A 307 15.20 14.53 -10.19
C LEU A 307 15.48 15.59 -9.12
N GLN A 308 16.33 15.30 -8.13
CA GLN A 308 16.73 16.25 -7.08
C GLN A 308 17.39 17.50 -7.64
N ASP A 309 18.24 17.36 -8.67
CA ASP A 309 18.95 18.46 -9.30
C ASP A 309 17.97 19.44 -9.98
N VAL A 310 16.92 18.91 -10.62
CA VAL A 310 15.86 19.72 -11.22
C VAL A 310 14.98 20.39 -10.18
N ILE A 311 14.56 19.65 -9.15
CA ILE A 311 13.60 20.18 -8.18
C ILE A 311 14.26 21.03 -7.09
N GLY A 312 15.57 20.93 -6.85
CA GLY A 312 16.24 21.62 -5.75
C GLY A 312 15.73 21.20 -4.37
N GLY A 313 15.72 19.90 -4.08
CA GLY A 313 15.23 19.35 -2.82
C GLY A 313 15.61 17.88 -2.63
N LYS A 314 15.50 17.37 -1.40
CA LYS A 314 15.76 15.95 -1.10
C LYS A 314 14.54 15.11 -1.44
N ILE A 315 14.77 13.96 -2.08
CA ILE A 315 13.74 12.97 -2.38
C ILE A 315 14.00 11.75 -1.53
N ARG A 316 13.00 11.37 -0.74
CA ARG A 316 13.09 10.27 0.24
C ARG A 316 11.93 9.28 0.17
N THR A 317 10.95 9.56 -0.69
CA THR A 317 9.76 8.74 -0.86
C THR A 317 9.70 8.20 -2.29
N SER A 318 9.29 6.94 -2.44
CA SER A 318 9.08 6.29 -3.73
C SER A 318 7.72 5.64 -3.87
N ARG A 319 7.39 5.33 -5.12
CA ARG A 319 6.45 4.27 -5.51
C ARG A 319 7.03 3.61 -6.75
N GLN A 320 7.17 2.28 -6.78
CA GLN A 320 7.73 1.59 -7.95
C GLN A 320 6.78 1.65 -9.14
N HIS A 321 7.32 1.87 -10.34
CA HIS A 321 6.56 1.78 -11.57
C HIS A 321 5.96 0.38 -11.74
N PHE A 322 4.69 0.31 -12.17
CA PHE A 322 3.90 -0.94 -12.23
C PHE A 322 3.70 -1.64 -10.87
N LEU A 323 3.93 -0.96 -9.75
CA LEU A 323 3.96 -1.58 -8.43
C LEU A 323 4.93 -2.79 -8.34
N ARG A 324 5.97 -2.82 -9.19
CA ARG A 324 6.92 -3.93 -9.27
C ARG A 324 7.83 -3.91 -8.04
N PHE A 325 7.64 -4.90 -7.18
CA PHE A 325 8.32 -4.96 -5.88
C PHE A 325 8.85 -6.37 -5.61
N SER A 326 10.16 -6.49 -5.45
CA SER A 326 10.80 -7.71 -4.97
C SER A 326 11.08 -7.59 -3.47
N PHE A 327 10.49 -8.47 -2.67
CA PHE A 327 10.79 -8.55 -1.23
C PHE A 327 12.22 -9.02 -0.93
N GLU A 328 12.93 -9.56 -1.92
CA GLU A 328 14.33 -9.96 -1.80
C GLU A 328 15.30 -8.79 -2.05
N GLU A 329 14.99 -7.92 -3.00
CA GLU A 329 15.94 -6.92 -3.51
C GLU A 329 15.49 -5.46 -3.29
N THR A 330 14.22 -5.13 -3.52
CA THR A 330 13.73 -3.74 -3.58
C THR A 330 13.89 -2.98 -2.27
N ILE A 331 13.66 -3.64 -1.13
CA ILE A 331 13.85 -3.02 0.20
C ILE A 331 15.29 -2.54 0.37
N THR A 332 16.26 -3.35 -0.07
CA THR A 332 17.68 -3.02 0.00
C THR A 332 18.02 -1.91 -0.97
N ALA A 333 17.57 -2.02 -2.23
CA ALA A 333 17.85 -1.06 -3.28
C ALA A 333 17.34 0.34 -2.93
N LEU A 334 16.15 0.43 -2.33
CA LEU A 334 15.59 1.68 -1.81
C LEU A 334 16.44 2.26 -0.67
N SER A 335 16.75 1.47 0.36
CA SER A 335 17.55 1.94 1.51
C SER A 335 18.93 2.44 1.09
N ASP A 336 19.62 1.68 0.22
CA ASP A 336 20.98 1.97 -0.22
C ASP A 336 21.03 3.14 -1.20
N SER A 337 19.97 3.34 -1.98
CA SER A 337 19.77 4.55 -2.77
C SER A 337 19.29 5.74 -1.94
N GLY A 338 19.11 5.62 -0.62
CA GLY A 338 18.72 6.71 0.28
C GLY A 338 17.25 7.14 0.20
N ILE A 339 16.39 6.23 -0.23
CA ILE A 339 14.93 6.31 -0.11
C ILE A 339 14.52 5.58 1.18
N TYR A 340 13.65 6.21 1.98
CA TYR A 340 13.27 5.71 3.32
C TYR A 340 11.76 5.62 3.53
N GLU A 341 10.97 6.09 2.57
CA GLU A 341 9.52 5.97 2.54
C GLU A 341 9.11 5.35 1.20
N ASP A 342 8.18 4.41 1.22
CA ASP A 342 7.62 3.80 0.02
C ASP A 342 6.09 3.70 0.14
N SER A 343 5.41 3.64 -0.99
CA SER A 343 3.96 3.45 -1.07
C SER A 343 3.60 2.56 -2.26
N THR A 344 4.38 1.50 -2.47
CA THR A 344 4.23 0.58 -3.60
C THR A 344 3.24 -0.54 -3.31
N LEU A 345 3.11 -0.96 -2.04
CA LEU A 345 2.31 -2.13 -1.69
C LEU A 345 0.82 -1.80 -1.69
N GLY A 346 0.24 -1.89 -2.88
CA GLY A 346 -1.20 -1.87 -3.16
C GLY A 346 -1.59 -2.91 -4.20
N TYR A 347 -2.86 -2.97 -4.54
CA TYR A 347 -3.38 -3.83 -5.60
C TYR A 347 -3.47 -3.08 -6.93
N GLN A 348 -3.12 -3.75 -8.02
CA GLN A 348 -3.30 -3.32 -9.40
C GLN A 348 -4.74 -3.49 -9.88
N HIS A 349 -5.46 -4.51 -9.38
CA HIS A 349 -6.79 -4.91 -9.87
C HIS A 349 -7.87 -4.91 -8.78
N ARG A 350 -7.57 -4.40 -7.58
CA ARG A 350 -8.49 -4.39 -6.43
C ARG A 350 -8.40 -3.12 -5.60
N VAL A 351 -9.51 -2.77 -4.97
CA VAL A 351 -9.56 -1.83 -3.85
C VAL A 351 -9.46 -2.61 -2.54
N GLY A 352 -8.45 -2.32 -1.71
CA GLY A 352 -8.29 -3.01 -0.43
C GLY A 352 -6.91 -2.90 0.22
N TYR A 353 -6.74 -3.66 1.31
CA TYR A 353 -5.58 -3.67 2.19
C TYR A 353 -4.65 -4.83 1.87
N ARG A 354 -3.76 -4.68 0.87
CA ARG A 354 -2.80 -5.74 0.48
C ARG A 354 -1.94 -6.23 1.65
N CYS A 355 -1.51 -5.31 2.52
CA CYS A 355 -0.70 -5.63 3.70
C CYS A 355 -1.55 -5.97 4.94
N GLY A 356 -2.88 -6.04 4.81
CA GLY A 356 -3.80 -6.23 5.93
C GLY A 356 -3.89 -5.06 6.90
N THR A 357 -3.17 -3.95 6.67
CA THR A 357 -3.15 -2.74 7.50
C THR A 357 -3.38 -1.50 6.66
N ALA A 358 -4.00 -0.48 7.26
CA ALA A 358 -4.11 0.86 6.70
C ALA A 358 -2.90 1.75 7.04
N PHE A 359 -2.09 1.36 8.02
CA PHE A 359 -1.10 2.24 8.63
C PHE A 359 0.30 2.03 8.11
N THR A 360 1.11 3.08 8.19
CA THR A 360 2.53 3.02 7.87
C THR A 360 3.26 2.06 8.81
N PHE A 361 4.12 1.20 8.26
CA PHE A 361 4.93 0.26 9.02
C PHE A 361 6.35 0.19 8.44
N LEU A 362 7.33 -0.29 9.23
CA LEU A 362 8.67 -0.53 8.71
C LEU A 362 8.67 -1.80 7.88
N LEU A 363 9.29 -1.79 6.71
CA LEU A 363 9.53 -3.02 5.96
C LEU A 363 10.52 -3.91 6.69
N PHE A 364 10.35 -5.22 6.59
CA PHE A 364 11.25 -6.21 7.17
C PHE A 364 12.04 -6.90 6.06
N ASP A 365 13.36 -6.87 6.17
CA ASP A 365 14.26 -7.56 5.25
C ASP A 365 14.35 -9.03 5.68
N LEU A 366 13.51 -9.88 5.08
CA LEU A 366 13.46 -11.32 5.37
C LEU A 366 14.76 -12.04 5.01
N ARG A 367 15.51 -11.53 4.02
CA ARG A 367 16.78 -12.12 3.58
C ARG A 367 17.88 -11.94 4.63
N ARG A 368 17.94 -10.78 5.27
CA ARG A 368 18.90 -10.46 6.35
C ARG A 368 18.30 -10.60 7.75
N ASP A 369 17.05 -11.01 7.82
CA ASP A 369 16.24 -11.21 9.02
C ASP A 369 16.28 -10.03 10.00
N ARG A 370 16.02 -8.82 9.50
CA ARG A 370 16.10 -7.58 10.29
C ARG A 370 15.14 -6.51 9.80
N ASN A 371 14.86 -5.54 10.67
CA ASN A 371 14.12 -4.35 10.29
C ASN A 371 14.89 -3.56 9.21
N SER A 372 14.18 -3.11 8.19
CA SER A 372 14.68 -2.12 7.24
C SER A 372 14.64 -0.70 7.82
N LYS A 373 15.29 0.23 7.12
CA LYS A 373 15.13 1.68 7.33
C LYS A 373 13.99 2.27 6.50
N VAL A 374 13.39 1.49 5.60
CA VAL A 374 12.31 1.91 4.72
C VAL A 374 10.98 1.66 5.40
N SER A 375 10.13 2.67 5.49
CA SER A 375 8.73 2.53 5.90
C SER A 375 7.81 2.45 4.69
N GLU A 376 6.87 1.52 4.70
CA GLU A 376 5.81 1.41 3.71
C GLU A 376 4.55 2.08 4.23
N THR A 377 3.92 2.91 3.40
CA THR A 377 2.54 3.38 3.58
C THR A 377 1.68 2.73 2.50
N PRO A 378 0.93 1.67 2.82
CA PRO A 378 0.18 0.90 1.83
C PRO A 378 -0.75 1.77 0.99
N MET A 379 -0.80 1.49 -0.30
CA MET A 379 -1.77 2.09 -1.19
C MET A 379 -3.06 1.27 -1.13
N ILE A 380 -4.16 1.90 -0.73
CA ILE A 380 -5.45 1.21 -0.50
C ILE A 380 -6.31 1.22 -1.76
N ILE A 381 -6.25 2.32 -2.50
CA ILE A 381 -7.04 2.53 -3.72
C ILE A 381 -6.13 3.12 -4.78
N MET A 382 -6.11 2.48 -5.95
CA MET A 382 -5.57 3.03 -7.18
C MET A 382 -6.72 3.24 -8.16
N ASP A 383 -6.74 4.36 -8.85
CA ASP A 383 -7.75 4.68 -9.86
C ASP A 383 -7.93 3.58 -10.93
N GLY A 384 -6.83 3.02 -11.43
CA GLY A 384 -6.82 1.93 -12.41
C GLY A 384 -7.49 0.68 -11.84
N ALA A 385 -7.16 0.31 -10.60
CA ALA A 385 -7.77 -0.83 -9.92
C ALA A 385 -9.28 -0.64 -9.71
N LEU A 386 -9.68 0.56 -9.28
CA LEU A 386 -11.08 0.93 -9.06
C LEU A 386 -11.89 0.84 -10.38
N LEU A 387 -11.34 1.40 -11.46
CA LEU A 387 -11.98 1.37 -12.78
C LEU A 387 -12.03 -0.05 -13.36
N ASP A 388 -10.98 -0.85 -13.17
CA ASP A 388 -10.92 -2.25 -13.63
C ASP A 388 -12.00 -3.11 -12.96
N GLN A 389 -12.14 -3.01 -11.63
CA GLN A 389 -13.22 -3.69 -10.88
C GLN A 389 -14.63 -3.31 -11.38
N CYS A 390 -14.78 -2.08 -11.85
CA CYS A 390 -16.04 -1.54 -12.36
C CYS A 390 -16.15 -1.60 -13.89
N LYS A 391 -15.24 -2.31 -14.59
CA LYS A 391 -15.24 -2.45 -16.06
C LYS A 391 -15.33 -1.09 -16.78
N ASP A 392 -14.54 -0.13 -16.33
CA ASP A 392 -14.49 1.26 -16.81
C ASP A 392 -15.78 2.09 -16.62
N ASP A 393 -16.78 1.60 -15.86
CA ASP A 393 -17.97 2.37 -15.50
C ASP A 393 -17.68 3.34 -14.34
N VAL A 394 -17.56 4.63 -14.67
CA VAL A 394 -17.23 5.71 -13.72
C VAL A 394 -18.28 5.88 -12.62
N ALA A 395 -19.56 5.66 -12.92
CA ALA A 395 -20.62 5.81 -11.92
C ALA A 395 -20.55 4.68 -10.89
N GLN A 396 -20.31 3.45 -11.35
CA GLN A 396 -20.08 2.30 -10.46
C GLN A 396 -18.79 2.47 -9.66
N ALA A 397 -17.71 2.93 -10.28
CA ALA A 397 -16.44 3.23 -9.61
C ALA A 397 -16.63 4.25 -8.49
N ASN A 398 -17.34 5.36 -8.74
CA ASN A 398 -17.63 6.35 -7.71
C ASN A 398 -18.50 5.78 -6.58
N ALA A 399 -19.50 4.94 -6.90
CA ALA A 399 -20.32 4.29 -5.87
C ALA A 399 -19.50 3.35 -4.98
N LEU A 400 -18.65 2.50 -5.58
CA LEU A 400 -17.75 1.59 -4.86
C LEU A 400 -16.77 2.34 -3.96
N LEU A 401 -16.16 3.40 -4.48
CA LEU A 401 -15.25 4.27 -3.74
C LEU A 401 -15.93 4.92 -2.53
N MET A 402 -17.12 5.51 -2.72
CA MET A 402 -17.83 6.21 -1.65
C MET A 402 -18.32 5.25 -0.56
N ASP A 403 -18.79 4.05 -0.95
CA ASP A 403 -19.13 2.97 -0.02
C ASP A 403 -17.90 2.53 0.80
N PHE A 404 -16.76 2.30 0.13
CA PHE A 404 -15.53 1.92 0.80
C PHE A 404 -15.09 2.99 1.81
N ILE A 405 -15.06 4.27 1.41
CA ILE A 405 -14.72 5.37 2.31
C ILE A 405 -15.69 5.44 3.51
N GLU A 406 -16.99 5.21 3.29
CA GLU A 406 -17.98 5.22 4.37
C GLU A 406 -17.76 4.09 5.39
N ARG A 407 -17.49 2.88 4.90
CA ARG A 407 -17.17 1.72 5.76
C ARG A 407 -15.88 1.92 6.56
N HIS A 408 -14.95 2.71 6.05
CA HIS A 408 -13.63 2.96 6.65
C HIS A 408 -13.45 4.40 7.17
N LYS A 409 -14.54 5.09 7.53
CA LYS A 409 -14.52 6.50 7.97
C LYS A 409 -13.92 6.75 9.37
N GLN A 410 -13.75 5.70 10.16
CA GLN A 410 -13.09 5.74 11.46
C GLN A 410 -11.90 4.79 11.45
N ASN A 411 -10.88 5.12 12.26
CA ASN A 411 -9.81 4.20 12.64
C ASN A 411 -9.01 3.65 11.44
N SER A 412 -8.88 4.42 10.36
CA SER A 412 -8.10 4.03 9.17
C SER A 412 -7.24 5.20 8.64
N HIS A 413 -6.27 4.87 7.80
CA HIS A 413 -5.52 5.83 7.00
C HIS A 413 -5.64 5.41 5.53
N LEU A 414 -6.41 6.15 4.74
CA LEU A 414 -6.65 5.82 3.35
C LEU A 414 -5.63 6.53 2.46
N THR A 415 -4.80 5.75 1.77
CA THR A 415 -3.91 6.25 0.71
C THR A 415 -4.55 5.94 -0.64
N ILE A 416 -4.87 7.00 -1.38
CA ILE A 416 -5.58 6.91 -2.67
C ILE A 416 -4.70 7.50 -3.77
N ASN A 417 -4.52 6.77 -4.86
CA ASN A 417 -3.74 7.18 -6.02
C ASN A 417 -4.62 7.52 -7.22
N PHE A 418 -4.23 8.59 -7.92
CA PHE A 418 -4.81 9.00 -9.19
C PHE A 418 -3.70 9.40 -10.17
N HIS A 419 -3.75 8.86 -11.38
CA HIS A 419 -2.92 9.25 -12.50
C HIS A 419 -3.55 10.46 -13.20
N ASN A 420 -2.74 11.34 -13.78
CA ASN A 420 -3.27 12.46 -14.56
C ASN A 420 -3.99 12.01 -15.86
N THR A 421 -3.71 10.78 -16.32
CA THR A 421 -4.19 10.25 -17.60
C THR A 421 -5.62 9.71 -17.58
N ILE A 422 -6.18 9.39 -16.40
CA ILE A 422 -7.56 8.87 -16.29
C ILE A 422 -8.63 9.94 -16.55
N PHE A 423 -8.26 11.22 -16.60
CA PHE A 423 -9.17 12.33 -16.89
C PHE A 423 -9.33 12.59 -18.40
N ASP A 424 -8.81 11.71 -19.24
CA ASP A 424 -8.88 11.81 -20.69
C ASP A 424 -10.33 11.63 -21.21
N PRO A 425 -10.93 12.64 -21.85
CA PRO A 425 -12.31 12.59 -22.35
C PRO A 425 -12.51 11.64 -23.55
N THR A 426 -11.42 11.10 -24.11
CA THR A 426 -11.49 10.01 -25.09
C THR A 426 -11.55 8.64 -24.41
N ARG A 427 -11.22 8.55 -23.12
CA ARG A 427 -11.26 7.32 -22.34
C ARG A 427 -12.50 7.20 -21.47
N TYR A 428 -12.79 8.25 -20.71
CA TYR A 428 -13.83 8.26 -19.68
C TYR A 428 -14.71 9.51 -19.80
N ASP A 429 -15.83 9.52 -19.07
CA ASP A 429 -16.58 10.74 -18.84
C ASP A 429 -15.77 11.68 -17.93
N LYS A 430 -15.20 12.73 -18.52
CA LYS A 430 -14.32 13.68 -17.83
C LYS A 430 -15.03 14.36 -16.65
N GLU A 431 -16.30 14.73 -16.79
CA GLU A 431 -17.03 15.42 -15.71
C GLU A 431 -17.30 14.48 -14.55
N ALA A 432 -17.71 13.25 -14.85
CA ALA A 432 -17.92 12.21 -13.84
C ALA A 432 -16.61 11.84 -13.11
N MET A 433 -15.49 11.77 -13.82
CA MET A 433 -14.17 11.51 -13.22
C MET A 433 -13.75 12.61 -12.26
N TRP A 434 -13.89 13.88 -12.65
CA TRP A 434 -13.60 15.00 -11.74
C TRP A 434 -14.54 15.03 -10.54
N LYS A 435 -15.83 14.73 -10.75
CA LYS A 435 -16.79 14.63 -9.65
C LYS A 435 -16.39 13.54 -8.66
N MET A 436 -15.92 12.39 -9.13
CA MET A 436 -15.41 11.31 -8.29
C MET A 436 -14.14 11.71 -7.53
N TYR A 437 -13.24 12.45 -8.17
CA TYR A 437 -12.03 12.94 -7.51
C TYR A 437 -12.34 13.96 -6.41
N TYR A 438 -13.18 14.96 -6.68
CA TYR A 438 -13.51 16.02 -5.73
C TYR A 438 -14.40 15.56 -4.58
N SER A 439 -15.26 14.55 -4.77
CA SER A 439 -16.10 14.01 -3.69
C SER A 439 -15.29 13.37 -2.57
N ILE A 440 -14.08 12.84 -2.86
CA ILE A 440 -13.14 12.37 -1.84
C ILE A 440 -12.67 13.55 -0.99
N ILE A 441 -12.22 14.61 -1.65
CA ILE A 441 -11.66 15.80 -1.00
C ILE A 441 -12.71 16.45 -0.09
N GLU A 442 -13.93 16.64 -0.60
CA GLU A 442 -15.06 17.20 0.15
C GLU A 442 -15.42 16.39 1.41
N LYS A 443 -15.25 15.07 1.40
CA LYS A 443 -15.58 14.21 2.55
C LYS A 443 -14.55 14.29 3.69
N TYR A 444 -13.32 14.69 3.37
CA TYR A 444 -12.20 14.74 4.32
C TYR A 444 -11.82 16.16 4.76
N ASN A 445 -12.26 17.18 4.03
CA ASN A 445 -12.38 18.55 4.55
C ASN A 445 -13.49 18.67 5.60
#